data_AF-A0A963NF69-F1
#
_entry.id   AF-A0A963NF69-F1
#
_cell.length_a   1.000
_cell.length_b   1.000
_cell.length_c   1.000
_cell.angle_alpha   90.00
_cell.angle_beta   90.00
_cell.angle_gamma   90.00
#
_symmetry.space_group_name_H-M   'P 1'
#
loop_
_entity.id
_entity.type
_entity.pdbx_description
1 polymer ?
#
loop_
_entity_poly.entity_id
_entity_poly.type
_entity_poly.pdbx_seq_one_letter_code
_entity_poly.pdbx_strand_id
1 'polypeptide(L)'
;MPITLASAQAQDARDALAPLRQEFNLPDGVIYLDGNSLGAQPKAALARAQQVIQQEWGVGLIRSWNTAGWFELPQRLGNQLGKLVGAKDGEVVVTDTTSVNLFKVLAAALRKQQAAAPHKRVIVSERRNFPTDLYIAQGLIDQLHAHGAPAYELRLIDAPEELAHALKEDVAVLMLTHVNYQTGYMYDMAATTAQAHQHGAVDIGKTIHPHPTLGESIGMAAEVAHGSCTDVPPARK
;
A
#
# COMPACT_ATOMS: atom_id res chain seq x y z
N MET A 1 27.12 4.04 -21.27
CA MET A 1 26.87 4.28 -22.70
C MET A 1 25.73 5.29 -22.82
N PRO A 2 25.70 6.16 -23.85
CA PRO A 2 24.58 7.08 -24.04
C PRO A 2 23.29 6.31 -24.33
N ILE A 3 22.18 6.75 -23.75
CA ILE A 3 20.84 6.22 -24.03
C ILE A 3 20.42 6.75 -25.41
N THR A 4 20.27 5.85 -26.38
CA THR A 4 19.81 6.14 -27.74
C THR A 4 18.50 5.42 -28.03
N LEU A 5 17.75 5.85 -29.05
CA LEU A 5 16.54 5.14 -29.51
C LEU A 5 16.82 3.67 -29.81
N ALA A 6 17.93 3.37 -30.51
CA ALA A 6 18.33 2.01 -30.82
C ALA A 6 18.60 1.17 -29.56
N SER A 7 19.16 1.78 -28.51
CA SER A 7 19.40 1.10 -27.24
C SER A 7 18.10 0.81 -26.47
N ALA A 8 17.06 1.64 -26.60
CA ALA A 8 15.74 1.39 -26.02
C ALA A 8 15.01 0.27 -26.78
N GLN A 9 14.98 0.35 -28.11
CA GLN A 9 14.39 -0.70 -28.96
C GLN A 9 15.03 -2.07 -28.75
N ALA A 10 16.35 -2.12 -28.52
CA ALA A 10 17.06 -3.35 -28.20
C ALA A 10 16.71 -3.91 -26.82
N GLN A 11 16.32 -3.05 -25.86
CA GLN A 11 15.79 -3.48 -24.56
C GLN A 11 14.37 -4.02 -24.70
N ASP A 12 13.48 -3.32 -25.40
CA ASP A 12 12.12 -3.78 -25.68
C ASP A 12 12.11 -5.16 -26.37
N ALA A 13 13.00 -5.37 -27.34
CA ALA A 13 13.10 -6.63 -28.06
C ALA A 13 13.57 -7.82 -27.19
N ARG A 14 14.14 -7.57 -26.02
CA ARG A 14 14.64 -8.58 -25.07
C ARG A 14 13.77 -8.70 -23.83
N ASP A 15 12.74 -7.86 -23.70
CA ASP A 15 11.86 -7.86 -22.54
C ASP A 15 10.93 -9.08 -22.57
N ALA A 16 11.09 -9.98 -21.60
CA ALA A 16 10.25 -11.16 -21.44
C ALA A 16 8.81 -10.82 -21.03
N LEU A 17 8.57 -9.60 -20.51
CA LEU A 17 7.26 -9.11 -20.10
C LEU A 17 6.51 -8.36 -21.21
N ALA A 18 7.15 -8.08 -22.35
CA ALA A 18 6.56 -7.36 -23.47
C ALA A 18 5.18 -7.88 -23.91
N PRO A 19 4.90 -9.21 -23.90
CA PRO A 19 3.57 -9.72 -24.21
C PRO A 19 2.46 -9.21 -23.28
N LEU A 20 2.76 -8.94 -21.99
CA LEU A 20 1.77 -8.48 -21.00
C LEU A 20 1.19 -7.12 -21.34
N ARG A 21 1.92 -6.27 -22.07
CA ARG A 21 1.42 -4.99 -22.58
C ARG A 21 0.15 -5.18 -23.42
N GLN A 22 0.01 -6.32 -24.10
CA GLN A 22 -1.17 -6.63 -24.92
C GLN A 22 -2.42 -6.95 -24.09
N GLU A 23 -2.31 -7.10 -22.77
CA GLU A 23 -3.45 -7.30 -21.87
C GLU A 23 -4.15 -5.99 -21.45
N PHE A 24 -3.62 -4.83 -21.87
CA PHE A 24 -4.13 -3.52 -21.47
C PHE A 24 -4.71 -2.72 -22.64
N ASN A 25 -5.72 -1.91 -22.34
CA ASN A 25 -6.23 -0.89 -23.24
C ASN A 25 -5.39 0.38 -23.07
N LEU A 26 -4.47 0.63 -24.00
CA LEU A 26 -3.62 1.82 -24.02
C LEU A 26 -4.05 2.76 -25.16
N PRO A 27 -4.26 4.06 -24.91
CA PRO A 27 -4.62 5.00 -25.97
C PRO A 27 -3.49 5.19 -26.99
N ASP A 28 -3.84 5.24 -28.28
CA ASP A 28 -2.87 5.48 -29.35
C ASP A 28 -2.21 6.87 -29.19
N GLY A 29 -0.89 6.93 -29.38
CA GLY A 29 -0.12 8.17 -29.31
C GLY A 29 0.13 8.70 -27.89
N VAL A 30 -0.32 8.00 -26.84
CA VAL A 30 -0.12 8.41 -25.45
C VAL A 30 1.04 7.62 -24.81
N ILE A 31 2.01 8.35 -24.27
CA ILE A 31 3.04 7.80 -23.37
C ILE A 31 2.52 8.01 -21.94
N TYR A 32 1.99 6.95 -21.33
CA TYR A 32 1.30 7.04 -20.04
C TYR A 32 2.27 6.75 -18.88
N LEU A 33 2.81 7.81 -18.27
CA LEU A 33 3.76 7.75 -17.14
C LEU A 33 3.11 8.19 -15.81
N ASP A 34 1.83 7.86 -15.63
CA ASP A 34 1.06 8.17 -14.40
C ASP A 34 0.27 6.95 -13.91
N GLY A 35 0.80 5.76 -14.22
CA GLY A 35 0.25 4.48 -13.75
C GLY A 35 0.38 4.30 -12.23
N ASN A 36 1.25 5.10 -11.60
CA ASN A 36 1.44 5.24 -10.15
C ASN A 36 0.38 6.16 -9.47
N SER A 37 -0.66 6.53 -10.19
CA SER A 37 -1.79 7.31 -9.68
C SER A 37 -3.09 6.62 -10.07
N LEU A 38 -3.17 6.18 -11.33
CA LEU A 38 -4.25 5.34 -11.83
C LEU A 38 -3.72 4.32 -12.85
N GLY A 39 -3.73 3.05 -12.49
CA GLY A 39 -3.33 1.97 -13.41
C GLY A 39 -4.17 1.93 -14.70
N ALA A 40 -3.53 1.66 -15.84
CA ALA A 40 -4.21 1.47 -17.11
C ALA A 40 -5.21 0.30 -17.05
N GLN A 41 -6.31 0.42 -17.80
CA GLN A 41 -7.39 -0.58 -17.76
C GLN A 41 -6.97 -1.91 -18.41
N PRO A 42 -7.07 -3.05 -17.70
CA PRO A 42 -6.96 -4.37 -18.32
C PRO A 42 -8.11 -4.63 -19.29
N LYS A 43 -7.84 -5.24 -20.45
CA LYS A 43 -8.84 -5.58 -21.48
C LYS A 43 -10.01 -6.39 -20.94
N ALA A 44 -9.73 -7.32 -20.02
CA ALA A 44 -10.73 -8.20 -19.42
C ALA A 44 -11.72 -7.47 -18.49
N ALA A 45 -11.37 -6.27 -17.98
CA ALA A 45 -12.16 -5.58 -16.96
C ALA A 45 -13.57 -5.22 -17.44
N LEU A 46 -13.71 -4.77 -18.70
CA LEU A 46 -15.01 -4.39 -19.27
C LEU A 46 -15.96 -5.59 -19.35
N ALA A 47 -15.49 -6.70 -19.92
CA ALA A 47 -16.30 -7.91 -20.06
C ALA A 47 -16.69 -8.48 -18.68
N ARG A 48 -15.77 -8.44 -17.70
CA ARG A 48 -16.07 -8.90 -16.34
C ARG A 48 -17.13 -8.03 -15.66
N ALA A 49 -17.05 -6.70 -15.79
CA ALA A 49 -18.05 -5.80 -15.25
C ALA A 49 -19.44 -6.01 -15.90
N GLN A 50 -19.48 -6.20 -17.23
CA GLN A 50 -20.72 -6.52 -17.95
C GLN A 50 -21.33 -7.83 -17.44
N GLN A 51 -20.53 -8.86 -17.18
CA GLN A 51 -21.01 -10.12 -16.62
C GLN A 51 -21.63 -9.93 -15.22
N VAL A 52 -20.96 -9.18 -14.34
CA VAL A 52 -21.48 -8.87 -12.99
C VAL A 52 -22.83 -8.15 -13.09
N ILE A 53 -22.94 -7.14 -13.95
CA ILE A 53 -24.14 -6.31 -14.06
C ILE A 53 -25.28 -7.08 -14.74
N GLN A 54 -25.04 -7.63 -15.92
CA GLN A 54 -26.10 -8.19 -16.75
C GLN A 54 -26.55 -9.56 -16.27
N GLN A 55 -25.61 -10.42 -15.87
CA GLN A 55 -25.90 -11.83 -15.54
C GLN A 55 -26.04 -12.03 -14.04
N GLU A 56 -25.01 -11.70 -13.27
CA GLU A 56 -24.99 -12.00 -11.84
C GLU A 56 -26.02 -11.15 -11.09
N TRP A 57 -26.01 -9.83 -11.30
CA TRP A 57 -27.01 -8.96 -10.71
C TRP A 57 -28.35 -9.03 -11.46
N GLY A 58 -28.35 -8.76 -12.77
CA GLY A 58 -29.58 -8.63 -13.56
C GLY A 58 -30.46 -9.90 -13.60
N VAL A 59 -29.87 -11.09 -13.56
CA VAL A 59 -30.60 -12.37 -13.61
C VAL A 59 -30.50 -13.15 -12.30
N GLY A 60 -29.30 -13.25 -11.74
CA GLY A 60 -29.08 -14.01 -10.51
C GLY A 60 -29.73 -13.38 -9.27
N LEU A 61 -29.81 -12.04 -9.24
CA LEU A 61 -30.35 -11.25 -8.14
C LEU A 61 -29.69 -11.66 -6.80
N ILE A 62 -30.46 -11.71 -5.72
CA ILE A 62 -29.96 -12.03 -4.38
C ILE A 62 -29.26 -13.41 -4.30
N ARG A 63 -29.58 -14.35 -5.20
CA ARG A 63 -28.94 -15.68 -5.21
C ARG A 63 -27.45 -15.59 -5.51
N SER A 64 -27.02 -14.56 -6.24
CA SER A 64 -25.63 -14.35 -6.65
C SER A 64 -24.66 -14.13 -5.50
N TRP A 65 -25.16 -13.79 -4.30
CA TRP A 65 -24.36 -13.88 -3.08
C TRP A 65 -23.66 -15.23 -2.94
N ASN A 66 -24.38 -16.31 -3.30
CA ASN A 66 -23.87 -17.68 -3.27
C ASN A 66 -23.50 -18.17 -4.68
N THR A 67 -24.40 -18.02 -5.66
CA THR A 67 -24.21 -18.65 -6.98
C THR A 67 -23.14 -18.00 -7.84
N ALA A 68 -22.80 -16.72 -7.59
CA ALA A 68 -21.70 -16.01 -8.24
C ALA A 68 -20.49 -15.81 -7.30
N GLY A 69 -20.55 -16.36 -6.09
CA GLY A 69 -19.48 -16.30 -5.10
C GLY A 69 -19.11 -14.89 -4.66
N TRP A 70 -20.10 -13.98 -4.53
CA TRP A 70 -19.87 -12.63 -4.01
C TRP A 70 -19.53 -12.65 -2.52
N PHE A 71 -20.09 -13.59 -1.75
CA PHE A 71 -19.79 -13.72 -0.32
C PHE A 71 -18.31 -14.02 -0.07
N GLU A 72 -17.70 -14.94 -0.82
CA GLU A 72 -16.29 -15.31 -0.66
C GLU A 72 -15.32 -14.41 -1.45
N LEU A 73 -15.82 -13.51 -2.30
CA LEU A 73 -14.99 -12.70 -3.20
C LEU A 73 -13.89 -11.90 -2.46
N PRO A 74 -14.16 -11.22 -1.32
CA PRO A 74 -13.13 -10.49 -0.59
C PRO A 74 -11.95 -11.38 -0.16
N GLN A 75 -12.23 -12.58 0.33
CA GLN A 75 -11.21 -13.53 0.79
C GLN A 75 -10.46 -14.16 -0.39
N ARG A 76 -11.16 -14.52 -1.47
CA ARG A 76 -10.52 -15.09 -2.67
C ARG A 76 -9.56 -14.09 -3.31
N LEU A 77 -9.96 -12.82 -3.43
CA LEU A 77 -9.08 -11.76 -3.90
C LEU A 77 -7.92 -11.52 -2.93
N GLY A 78 -8.20 -11.53 -1.63
CA GLY A 78 -7.17 -11.45 -0.59
C GLY A 78 -6.10 -12.53 -0.72
N ASN A 79 -6.48 -13.79 -0.93
CA ASN A 79 -5.54 -14.90 -1.11
C ASN A 79 -4.69 -14.76 -2.40
N GLN A 80 -5.26 -14.17 -3.47
CA GLN A 80 -4.49 -13.90 -4.68
C GLN A 80 -3.45 -12.80 -4.44
N LEU A 81 -3.87 -11.71 -3.79
CA LEU A 81 -3.03 -10.56 -3.47
C LEU A 81 -1.94 -10.92 -2.44
N GLY A 82 -2.26 -11.79 -1.48
CA GLY A 82 -1.36 -12.29 -0.45
C GLY A 82 -0.06 -12.85 -1.02
N LYS A 83 -0.13 -13.53 -2.18
CA LYS A 83 1.05 -14.09 -2.87
C LYS A 83 2.07 -13.04 -3.29
N LEU A 84 1.62 -11.81 -3.56
CA LEU A 84 2.50 -10.72 -3.98
C LEU A 84 3.12 -9.97 -2.79
N VAL A 85 2.51 -10.06 -1.61
CA VAL A 85 2.95 -9.39 -0.39
C VAL A 85 3.55 -10.34 0.64
N GLY A 86 3.72 -11.61 0.29
CA GLY A 86 4.30 -12.64 1.16
C GLY A 86 3.38 -13.15 2.28
N ALA A 87 2.06 -12.95 2.15
CA ALA A 87 1.06 -13.44 3.09
C ALA A 87 0.51 -14.83 2.69
N LYS A 88 0.03 -15.60 3.67
CA LYS A 88 -0.61 -16.90 3.46
C LYS A 88 -2.09 -16.76 3.14
N ASP A 89 -2.70 -17.85 2.69
CA ASP A 89 -4.15 -17.94 2.55
C ASP A 89 -4.84 -17.64 3.90
N GLY A 90 -5.87 -16.78 3.87
CA GLY A 90 -6.61 -16.37 5.06
C GLY A 90 -6.00 -15.18 5.84
N GLU A 91 -4.84 -14.67 5.45
CA GLU A 91 -4.19 -13.54 6.15
C GLU A 91 -4.52 -12.16 5.54
N VAL A 92 -5.12 -12.11 4.34
CA VAL A 92 -5.48 -10.87 3.63
C VAL A 92 -6.93 -10.88 3.18
N VAL A 93 -7.58 -9.71 3.18
CA VAL A 93 -8.92 -9.47 2.64
C VAL A 93 -8.95 -8.18 1.81
N VAL A 94 -9.66 -8.18 0.67
CA VAL A 94 -9.88 -6.99 -0.15
C VAL A 94 -11.23 -6.36 0.23
N THR A 95 -11.19 -5.18 0.86
CA THR A 95 -12.39 -4.48 1.36
C THR A 95 -12.15 -2.98 1.52
N ASP A 96 -13.22 -2.19 1.50
CA ASP A 96 -13.23 -0.75 1.81
C ASP A 96 -12.17 0.07 1.03
N THR A 97 -11.67 1.14 1.65
CA THR A 97 -10.58 1.98 1.13
C THR A 97 -9.38 1.93 2.06
N THR A 98 -8.22 2.39 1.59
CA THR A 98 -7.00 2.48 2.38
C THR A 98 -7.23 3.25 3.69
N SER A 99 -7.84 4.44 3.64
CA SER A 99 -8.08 5.28 4.82
C SER A 99 -8.95 4.56 5.87
N VAL A 100 -9.98 3.84 5.42
CA VAL A 100 -10.87 3.08 6.32
C VAL A 100 -10.13 1.88 6.93
N ASN A 101 -9.32 1.17 6.15
CA ASN A 101 -8.55 0.04 6.67
C ASN A 101 -7.42 0.51 7.61
N LEU A 102 -6.79 1.64 7.32
CA LEU A 102 -5.82 2.28 8.21
C LEU A 102 -6.43 2.60 9.56
N PHE A 103 -7.62 3.19 9.57
CA PHE A 103 -8.36 3.44 10.81
C PHE A 103 -8.54 2.15 11.62
N LYS A 104 -8.98 1.06 10.98
CA LYS A 104 -9.21 -0.24 11.64
C LYS A 104 -7.94 -0.81 12.27
N VAL A 105 -6.83 -0.90 11.52
CA VAL A 105 -5.61 -1.50 12.05
C VAL A 105 -4.92 -0.60 13.06
N LEU A 106 -4.96 0.73 12.88
CA LEU A 106 -4.38 1.67 13.82
C LEU A 106 -5.14 1.62 15.15
N ALA A 107 -6.48 1.61 15.12
CA ALA A 107 -7.30 1.42 16.31
C ALA A 107 -7.00 0.08 17.00
N ALA A 108 -6.86 -1.01 16.23
CA ALA A 108 -6.52 -2.31 16.78
C ALA A 108 -5.10 -2.34 17.41
N ALA A 109 -4.11 -1.72 16.76
CA ALA A 109 -2.74 -1.61 17.24
C ALA A 109 -2.66 -0.79 18.53
N LEU A 110 -3.33 0.37 18.59
CA LEU A 110 -3.41 1.21 19.78
C LEU A 110 -4.12 0.49 20.93
N ARG A 111 -5.23 -0.22 20.67
CA ARG A 111 -5.91 -1.03 21.69
C ARG A 111 -4.99 -2.12 22.26
N LYS A 112 -4.21 -2.79 21.40
CA LYS A 112 -3.22 -3.78 21.81
C LYS A 112 -2.13 -3.15 22.68
N GLN A 113 -1.58 -2.00 22.27
CA GLN A 113 -0.56 -1.27 23.03
C GLN A 113 -1.10 -0.72 24.35
N GLN A 114 -2.36 -0.30 24.40
CA GLN A 114 -3.00 0.13 25.64
C GLN A 114 -3.08 -1.00 26.68
N ALA A 115 -3.32 -2.24 26.24
CA ALA A 115 -3.32 -3.40 27.13
C ALA A 115 -1.91 -3.84 27.56
N ALA A 116 -0.93 -3.79 26.65
CA ALA A 116 0.42 -4.30 26.91
C ALA A 116 1.38 -3.27 27.53
N ALA A 117 1.28 -2.01 27.13
CA ALA A 117 2.22 -0.95 27.48
C ALA A 117 1.49 0.42 27.50
N PRO A 118 0.62 0.67 28.50
CA PRO A 118 -0.22 1.87 28.55
C PRO A 118 0.54 3.20 28.72
N HIS A 119 1.84 3.19 28.96
CA HIS A 119 2.65 4.42 28.95
C HIS A 119 3.02 4.85 27.51
N LYS A 120 2.94 3.95 26.53
CA LYS A 120 3.23 4.25 25.13
C LYS A 120 2.06 5.03 24.52
N ARG A 121 2.33 6.28 24.15
CA ARG A 121 1.33 7.25 23.68
C ARG A 121 1.74 8.01 22.44
N VAL A 122 2.80 7.60 21.77
CA VAL A 122 3.27 8.24 20.55
C VAL A 122 3.02 7.35 19.33
N ILE A 123 2.50 7.96 18.28
CA ILE A 123 2.48 7.40 16.92
C ILE A 123 3.55 8.15 16.13
N VAL A 124 4.51 7.43 15.54
CA VAL A 124 5.53 8.01 14.67
C VAL A 124 5.11 7.87 13.21
N SER A 125 5.22 8.95 12.44
CA SER A 125 4.99 9.00 10.98
C SER A 125 5.92 10.03 10.33
N GLU A 126 5.90 10.14 9.00
CA GLU A 126 6.58 11.22 8.27
C GLU A 126 5.68 12.46 8.13
N ARG A 127 6.29 13.65 8.17
CA ARG A 127 5.58 14.92 7.88
C ARG A 127 5.05 14.96 6.45
N ARG A 128 5.80 14.35 5.53
CA ARG A 128 5.45 14.22 4.10
C ARG A 128 4.87 12.85 3.76
N ASN A 129 4.29 12.17 4.75
CA ASN A 129 3.45 11.00 4.46
C ASN A 129 2.23 11.44 3.63
N PHE A 130 1.54 10.49 3.00
CA PHE A 130 0.36 10.84 2.24
C PHE A 130 -0.70 11.51 3.14
N PRO A 131 -1.34 12.61 2.71
CA PRO A 131 -2.18 13.42 3.61
C PRO A 131 -3.29 12.64 4.33
N THR A 132 -3.94 11.68 3.66
CA THR A 132 -5.03 10.91 4.27
C THR A 132 -4.57 10.09 5.48
N ASP A 133 -3.36 9.54 5.45
CA ASP A 133 -2.81 8.74 6.55
C ASP A 133 -2.67 9.58 7.82
N LEU A 134 -2.15 10.80 7.67
CA LEU A 134 -2.01 11.75 8.77
C LEU A 134 -3.38 12.20 9.30
N TYR A 135 -4.34 12.50 8.41
CA TYR A 135 -5.69 12.91 8.80
C TYR A 135 -6.44 11.79 9.54
N ILE A 136 -6.29 10.53 9.11
CA ILE A 136 -6.90 9.38 9.79
C ILE A 136 -6.29 9.18 11.17
N ALA A 137 -4.97 9.28 11.30
CA ALA A 137 -4.32 9.20 12.61
C ALA A 137 -4.78 10.32 13.55
N GLN A 138 -4.81 11.57 13.07
CA GLN A 138 -5.27 12.73 13.84
C GLN A 138 -6.74 12.59 14.26
N GLY A 139 -7.63 12.24 13.32
CA GLY A 139 -9.04 12.03 13.62
C GLY A 139 -9.28 10.90 14.64
N LEU A 140 -8.51 9.81 14.56
CA LEU A 140 -8.58 8.75 15.57
C LEU A 140 -8.08 9.22 16.95
N ILE A 141 -6.96 9.96 17.00
CA ILE A 141 -6.44 10.54 18.25
C ILE A 141 -7.51 11.43 18.90
N ASP A 142 -8.10 12.34 18.13
CA ASP A 142 -9.14 13.26 18.61
C ASP A 142 -10.39 12.51 19.08
N GLN A 143 -10.84 11.50 18.33
CA GLN A 143 -11.98 10.67 18.71
C GLN A 143 -11.72 9.90 20.01
N LEU A 144 -10.54 9.30 20.17
CA LEU A 144 -10.16 8.60 21.40
C LEU A 144 -10.15 9.56 22.60
N HIS A 145 -9.58 10.75 22.42
CA HIS A 145 -9.55 11.78 23.45
C HIS A 145 -10.96 12.23 23.86
N ALA A 146 -11.84 12.48 22.89
CA ALA A 146 -13.24 12.84 23.13
C ALA A 146 -14.02 11.76 23.92
N HIS A 147 -13.59 10.50 23.82
CA HIS A 147 -14.13 9.38 24.60
C HIS A 147 -13.37 9.08 25.91
N GLY A 148 -12.53 10.01 26.37
CA GLY A 148 -11.87 9.94 27.67
C GLY A 148 -10.59 9.09 27.70
N ALA A 149 -10.05 8.69 26.55
CA ALA A 149 -8.73 8.07 26.49
C ALA A 149 -7.62 9.11 26.78
N PRO A 150 -6.48 8.69 27.35
CA PRO A 150 -5.31 9.56 27.43
C PRO A 150 -4.90 10.04 26.04
N ALA A 151 -4.42 11.28 25.96
CA ALA A 151 -3.98 11.87 24.70
C ALA A 151 -2.85 11.05 24.08
N TYR A 152 -2.93 10.86 22.77
CA TYR A 152 -1.84 10.35 21.94
C TYR A 152 -1.20 11.52 21.19
N GLU A 153 0.12 11.43 20.99
CA GLU A 153 0.88 12.39 20.18
C GLU A 153 1.18 11.78 18.81
N LEU A 154 0.99 12.56 17.74
CA LEU A 154 1.53 12.23 16.42
C LEU A 154 2.88 12.93 16.25
N ARG A 155 3.95 12.15 16.27
CA ARG A 155 5.33 12.62 16.09
C ARG A 155 5.74 12.46 14.64
N LEU A 156 6.06 13.57 14.00
CA LEU A 156 6.40 13.61 12.58
C LEU A 156 7.90 13.81 12.38
N ILE A 157 8.54 12.90 11.65
CA ILE A 157 9.91 13.06 11.14
C ILE A 157 9.91 13.79 9.80
N ASP A 158 10.96 14.55 9.53
CA ASP A 158 11.12 15.31 8.29
C ASP A 158 11.95 14.57 7.23
N ALA A 159 12.76 13.58 7.66
CA ALA A 159 13.55 12.72 6.78
C ALA A 159 13.76 11.30 7.37
N PRO A 160 13.99 10.27 6.53
CA PRO A 160 14.18 8.89 6.98
C PRO A 160 15.29 8.70 8.02
N GLU A 161 16.36 9.49 7.95
CA GLU A 161 17.50 9.43 8.86
C GLU A 161 17.13 9.80 10.32
N GLU A 162 16.03 10.52 10.51
CA GLU A 162 15.53 10.91 11.83
C GLU A 162 14.77 9.78 12.55
N LEU A 163 14.39 8.72 11.83
CA LEU A 163 13.57 7.63 12.37
C LEU A 163 14.18 7.03 13.64
N ALA A 164 15.49 6.83 13.66
CA ALA A 164 16.19 6.27 14.81
C ALA A 164 16.10 7.13 16.07
N HIS A 165 16.04 8.45 15.90
CA HIS A 165 15.89 9.38 17.02
C HIS A 165 14.42 9.54 17.45
N ALA A 166 13.47 9.29 16.54
CA ALA A 166 12.04 9.37 16.81
C ALA A 166 11.48 8.13 17.52
N LEU A 167 12.05 6.95 17.27
CA LEU A 167 11.71 5.68 17.92
C LEU A 167 12.26 5.64 19.34
N LYS A 168 11.42 5.97 20.32
CA LYS A 168 11.72 5.99 21.75
C LYS A 168 10.81 5.02 22.53
N GLU A 169 11.03 4.90 23.82
CA GLU A 169 10.26 4.02 24.71
C GLU A 169 8.77 4.41 24.82
N ASP A 170 8.41 5.64 24.47
CA ASP A 170 7.03 6.16 24.45
C ASP A 170 6.24 5.79 23.18
N VAL A 171 6.90 5.24 22.17
CA VAL A 171 6.29 4.94 20.87
C VAL A 171 5.44 3.69 20.97
N ALA A 172 4.14 3.88 20.71
CA ALA A 172 3.14 2.84 20.63
C ALA A 172 3.12 2.22 19.23
N VAL A 173 3.07 3.05 18.19
CA VAL A 173 2.89 2.60 16.80
C VAL A 173 3.86 3.34 15.89
N LEU A 174 4.48 2.61 14.97
CA LEU A 174 5.13 3.17 13.78
C LEU A 174 4.17 3.06 12.59
N MET A 175 3.84 4.20 12.00
CA MET A 175 2.94 4.33 10.85
C MET A 175 3.69 5.02 9.71
N LEU A 176 4.29 4.22 8.82
CA LEU A 176 5.02 4.72 7.64
C LEU A 176 4.42 4.16 6.36
N THR A 177 4.50 4.95 5.29
CA THR A 177 4.31 4.42 3.93
C THR A 177 5.63 3.84 3.45
N HIS A 178 5.60 2.64 2.88
CA HIS A 178 6.80 1.94 2.42
C HIS A 178 7.58 2.74 1.35
N VAL A 179 6.86 3.30 0.38
CA VAL A 179 7.41 4.18 -0.66
C VAL A 179 6.77 5.55 -0.55
N ASN A 180 7.57 6.59 -0.36
CA ASN A 180 7.04 7.96 -0.26
C ASN A 180 6.48 8.43 -1.61
N TYR A 181 5.22 8.85 -1.63
CA TYR A 181 4.50 9.18 -2.86
C TYR A 181 5.04 10.40 -3.62
N GLN A 182 5.79 11.29 -2.95
CA GLN A 182 6.37 12.47 -3.58
C GLN A 182 7.78 12.23 -4.10
N THR A 183 8.59 11.50 -3.31
CA THR A 183 10.04 11.39 -3.56
C THR A 183 10.46 10.04 -4.14
N GLY A 184 9.60 9.02 -4.06
CA GLY A 184 9.95 7.64 -4.41
C GLY A 184 10.91 6.98 -3.44
N TYR A 185 11.21 7.60 -2.28
CA TYR A 185 12.08 6.98 -1.27
C TYR A 185 11.43 5.70 -0.73
N MET A 186 12.16 4.58 -0.76
CA MET A 186 11.68 3.27 -0.32
C MET A 186 12.42 2.86 0.96
N TYR A 187 11.65 2.61 2.03
CA TYR A 187 12.18 2.08 3.29
C TYR A 187 12.59 0.62 3.16
N ASP A 188 13.66 0.20 3.83
CA ASP A 188 13.90 -1.22 4.10
C ASP A 188 12.92 -1.68 5.19
N MET A 189 11.81 -2.28 4.78
CA MET A 189 10.78 -2.69 5.73
C MET A 189 11.26 -3.69 6.77
N ALA A 190 12.19 -4.59 6.42
CA ALA A 190 12.69 -5.56 7.38
C ALA A 190 13.49 -4.87 8.49
N ALA A 191 14.40 -3.96 8.10
CA ALA A 191 15.19 -3.16 9.04
C ALA A 191 14.30 -2.21 9.86
N THR A 192 13.39 -1.49 9.20
CA THR A 192 12.45 -0.55 9.83
C THR A 192 11.55 -1.25 10.84
N THR A 193 10.94 -2.40 10.49
CA THR A 193 10.13 -3.15 11.46
C THR A 193 10.97 -3.67 12.61
N ALA A 194 12.16 -4.21 12.34
CA ALA A 194 13.03 -4.73 13.40
C ALA A 194 13.39 -3.62 14.41
N GLN A 195 13.68 -2.42 13.92
CA GLN A 195 13.96 -1.25 14.74
C GLN A 195 12.73 -0.84 15.58
N ALA A 196 11.53 -0.79 15.00
CA ALA A 196 10.30 -0.49 15.75
C ALA A 196 10.06 -1.50 16.89
N HIS A 197 10.27 -2.79 16.59
CA HIS A 197 10.08 -3.87 17.55
C HIS A 197 11.11 -3.85 18.69
N GLN A 198 12.35 -3.42 18.44
CA GLN A 198 13.36 -3.24 19.50
C GLN A 198 12.91 -2.25 20.57
N HIS A 199 12.11 -1.25 20.20
CA HIS A 199 11.51 -0.29 21.13
C HIS A 199 10.12 -0.72 21.63
N GLY A 200 9.64 -1.92 21.27
CA GLY A 200 8.32 -2.43 21.65
C GLY A 200 7.15 -1.68 20.99
N ALA A 201 7.41 -0.97 19.88
CA ALA A 201 6.35 -0.37 19.06
C ALA A 201 5.74 -1.43 18.13
N VAL A 202 4.45 -1.27 17.82
CA VAL A 202 3.81 -2.04 16.75
C VAL A 202 4.07 -1.32 15.44
N ASP A 203 4.66 -2.01 14.46
CA ASP A 203 4.75 -1.51 13.09
C ASP A 203 3.51 -1.93 12.30
N ILE A 204 2.71 -0.96 11.84
CA ILE A 204 1.53 -1.24 11.02
C ILE A 204 1.86 -1.40 9.54
N GLY A 205 3.10 -1.12 9.11
CA GLY A 205 3.57 -1.42 7.76
C GLY A 205 3.24 -2.87 7.40
N LYS A 206 3.54 -3.82 8.29
CA LYS A 206 3.22 -5.25 8.09
C LYS A 206 1.73 -5.58 7.93
N THR A 207 0.83 -4.69 8.33
CA THR A 207 -0.63 -4.91 8.34
C THR A 207 -1.35 -4.19 7.20
N ILE A 208 -0.76 -3.11 6.71
CA ILE A 208 -1.22 -2.33 5.55
C ILE A 208 0.04 -1.92 4.79
N HIS A 209 0.59 -2.86 4.04
CA HIS A 209 1.57 -2.49 3.02
C HIS A 209 0.85 -2.28 1.70
N PRO A 210 1.05 -1.14 1.03
CA PRO A 210 1.00 0.25 1.52
C PRO A 210 -0.31 0.89 1.02
N HIS A 211 -0.37 2.22 0.91
CA HIS A 211 -1.30 3.08 0.16
C HIS A 211 -2.01 2.38 -1.07
N PRO A 212 -3.15 2.83 -1.65
CA PRO A 212 -4.03 2.09 -2.61
C PRO A 212 -3.38 1.60 -3.92
N THR A 213 -2.07 1.74 -3.98
CA THR A 213 -1.12 1.50 -5.02
C THR A 213 -0.34 0.22 -4.75
N LEU A 214 -0.94 -0.81 -4.15
CA LEU A 214 -0.26 -2.10 -3.99
C LEU A 214 0.31 -2.60 -5.34
N GLY A 215 -0.46 -2.43 -6.43
CA GLY A 215 0.01 -2.71 -7.78
C GLY A 215 1.19 -1.83 -8.22
N GLU A 216 1.27 -0.59 -7.75
CA GLU A 216 2.28 0.38 -8.14
C GLU A 216 3.53 0.29 -7.27
N SER A 217 3.41 -0.08 -5.99
CA SER A 217 4.54 -0.35 -5.11
C SER A 217 5.16 -1.71 -5.43
N ILE A 218 4.36 -2.72 -5.81
CA ILE A 218 4.89 -3.98 -6.36
C ILE A 218 5.47 -3.74 -7.76
N GLY A 219 4.79 -2.98 -8.62
CA GLY A 219 5.26 -2.62 -9.95
C GLY A 219 6.57 -1.85 -9.90
N MET A 220 6.61 -0.75 -9.15
CA MET A 220 7.81 0.06 -8.95
C MET A 220 8.91 -0.74 -8.25
N ALA A 221 8.62 -1.54 -7.20
CA ALA A 221 9.66 -2.36 -6.57
C ALA A 221 10.22 -3.45 -7.50
N ALA A 222 9.38 -4.06 -8.34
CA ALA A 222 9.83 -5.02 -9.35
C ALA A 222 10.66 -4.34 -10.45
N GLU A 223 10.24 -3.17 -10.92
CA GLU A 223 10.96 -2.38 -11.91
C GLU A 223 12.29 -1.84 -11.34
N VAL A 224 12.34 -1.43 -10.08
CA VAL A 224 13.56 -1.00 -9.39
C VAL A 224 14.51 -2.17 -9.18
N ALA A 225 14.02 -3.34 -8.74
CA ALA A 225 14.83 -4.54 -8.56
C ALA A 225 15.40 -5.06 -9.89
N HIS A 226 14.66 -4.89 -10.98
CA HIS A 226 15.10 -5.26 -12.32
C HIS A 226 15.95 -4.17 -13.01
N GLY A 227 15.96 -2.95 -12.47
CA GLY A 227 16.69 -1.79 -13.03
C GLY A 227 16.00 -1.15 -14.24
N SER A 228 14.71 -1.39 -14.43
CA SER A 228 13.89 -0.82 -15.51
C SER A 228 13.06 0.40 -15.09
N CYS A 229 13.02 0.74 -13.79
CA CYS A 229 12.28 1.90 -13.31
C CYS A 229 12.99 3.21 -13.71
N THR A 230 12.34 4.01 -14.56
CA THR A 230 12.86 5.31 -15.04
C THR A 230 12.52 6.48 -14.13
N ASP A 231 11.62 6.28 -13.17
CA ASP A 231 11.04 7.34 -12.34
C ASP A 231 11.79 7.54 -11.02
N VAL A 232 12.84 6.75 -10.77
CA VAL A 232 13.73 6.94 -9.61
C VAL A 232 14.84 7.92 -9.95
N PRO A 233 15.09 8.94 -9.10
CA PRO A 233 16.26 9.79 -9.24
C PRO A 233 17.54 8.95 -9.33
N PRO A 234 18.52 9.31 -10.17
CA PRO A 234 19.77 8.57 -10.27
C PRO A 234 20.43 8.46 -8.89
N ALA A 235 20.94 7.28 -8.56
CA ALA A 235 21.68 7.06 -7.33
C ALA A 235 22.75 8.14 -7.18
N ARG A 236 22.73 8.88 -6.06
CA ARG A 236 23.80 9.82 -5.74
C ARG A 236 25.11 9.03 -5.69
N LYS A 237 26.05 9.39 -6.57
CA LYS A 237 27.42 8.86 -6.56
C LYS A 237 28.17 9.30 -5.31
#